data_AF-A0A848X4C8-F1
#
_entry.id   AF-A0A848X4C8-F1
#
_cell.length_a   1.000
_cell.length_b   1.000
_cell.length_c   1.000
_cell.angle_alpha   90.00
_cell.angle_beta   90.00
_cell.angle_gamma   90.00
#
_symmetry.space_group_name_H-M   'P 1'
#
loop_
_entity.id
_entity.type
_entity.pdbx_description
1 polymer ?
#
loop_
_entity_poly.entity_id
_entity_poly.type
_entity_poly.pdbx_seq_one_letter_code
_entity_poly.pdbx_strand_id
1 'polypeptide(L)'
;MNSPKRLDRLLDLRKHEEERRAMEFVMAQQAVSNAEQALSSLEAQRRQVEQQLENASGESVGQVQTLRLVLEQLDQGIHNARTVCALAAATASEKVEALAKASQDREAMERVLGPRREQAEALRRMMDQKAEDEVAMERFRRSKENDG
;
A
#
# COMPACT_ATOMS: atom_id res chain seq x y z
N MET A 1 -4.25 32.89 9.99
CA MET A 1 -4.13 32.54 8.56
C MET A 1 -2.97 31.56 8.39
N ASN A 2 -3.23 30.32 7.99
CA ASN A 2 -2.15 29.35 7.69
C ASN A 2 -1.58 29.66 6.31
N SER A 3 -0.26 29.91 6.22
CA SER A 3 0.41 30.21 4.96
C SER A 3 0.27 29.06 3.95
N PRO A 4 0.08 29.32 2.64
CA PRO A 4 -0.15 28.30 1.61
C PRO A 4 0.93 27.19 1.62
N LYS A 5 2.20 27.56 1.83
CA LYS A 5 3.33 26.62 1.97
C LYS A 5 3.17 25.59 3.10
N ARG A 6 2.44 25.90 4.18
CA ARG A 6 2.20 24.97 5.29
C ARG A 6 1.15 23.92 4.92
N LEU A 7 0.14 24.31 4.16
CA LEU A 7 -0.93 23.41 3.74
C LEU A 7 -0.45 22.46 2.63
N ASP A 8 0.37 22.94 1.70
CA ASP A 8 1.02 22.10 0.69
C ASP A 8 1.89 21.02 1.34
N ARG A 9 2.71 21.42 2.33
CA ARG A 9 3.52 20.49 3.10
C ARG A 9 2.69 19.44 3.85
N LEU A 10 1.52 19.82 4.35
CA LEU A 10 0.61 18.87 4.99
C LEU A 10 0.02 17.86 3.99
N LEU A 11 -0.25 18.28 2.75
CA LEU A 11 -0.70 17.34 1.71
C LEU A 11 0.40 16.36 1.33
N ASP A 12 1.63 16.84 1.19
CA ASP A 12 2.79 15.97 0.90
C ASP A 12 3.00 14.95 2.03
N LEU A 13 2.86 15.37 3.30
CA LEU A 13 2.89 14.45 4.43
C LEU A 13 1.78 13.39 4.38
N ARG A 14 0.57 13.74 3.92
CA ARG A 14 -0.53 12.78 3.76
C ARG A 14 -0.29 11.81 2.61
N LYS A 15 0.30 12.27 1.50
CA LYS A 15 0.72 11.41 0.39
C LYS A 15 1.76 10.40 0.84
N HIS A 16 2.80 10.85 1.55
CA HIS A 16 3.82 9.95 2.08
C HIS A 16 3.26 8.95 3.11
N GLU A 17 2.31 9.37 3.94
CA GLU A 17 1.66 8.44 4.87
C GLU A 17 0.84 7.38 4.11
N GLU A 18 0.08 7.76 3.08
CA GLU A 18 -0.63 6.80 2.22
C GLU A 18 0.32 5.83 1.52
N GLU A 19 1.41 6.32 0.92
CA GLU A 19 2.45 5.49 0.30
C GLU A 19 3.03 4.49 1.31
N ARG A 20 3.33 4.95 2.52
CA ARG A 20 3.84 4.10 3.60
C ARG A 20 2.83 3.02 3.99
N ARG A 21 1.55 3.36 4.10
CA ARG A 21 0.48 2.38 4.38
C ARG A 21 0.29 1.38 3.23
N ALA A 22 0.44 1.83 1.99
CA ALA A 22 0.38 0.95 0.83
C ALA A 22 1.52 -0.08 0.86
N MET A 23 2.74 0.34 1.20
CA MET A 23 3.87 -0.58 1.39
C MET A 23 3.61 -1.57 2.53
N GLU A 24 3.13 -1.10 3.68
CA GLU A 24 2.75 -1.99 4.81
C GLU A 24 1.73 -3.05 4.39
N PHE A 25 0.72 -2.66 3.61
CA PHE A 25 -0.30 -3.58 3.10
C PHE A 25 0.26 -4.60 2.12
N VAL A 26 1.13 -4.19 1.19
CA VAL A 26 1.81 -5.11 0.27
C VAL A 26 2.65 -6.13 1.04
N MET A 27 3.40 -5.69 2.05
CA MET A 27 4.18 -6.60 2.90
C MET A 27 3.28 -7.58 3.67
N ALA A 28 2.14 -7.12 4.18
CA ALA A 28 1.18 -7.98 4.87
C ALA A 28 0.56 -9.03 3.92
N GLN A 29 0.21 -8.65 2.69
CA GLN A 29 -0.26 -9.61 1.68
C GLN A 29 0.81 -10.65 1.32
N GLN A 30 2.07 -10.24 1.19
CA GLN A 30 3.15 -11.18 0.96
C GLN A 30 3.30 -12.17 2.13
N ALA A 31 3.14 -11.69 3.37
CA ALA A 31 3.16 -12.55 4.55
C ALA A 31 2.01 -13.57 4.55
N VAL A 32 0.80 -13.17 4.13
CA VAL A 32 -0.34 -14.09 3.94
C VAL A 32 0.01 -15.17 2.93
N SER A 33 0.47 -14.78 1.74
CA SER A 33 0.82 -15.75 0.69
C SER A 33 1.91 -16.73 1.13
N ASN A 34 2.95 -16.24 1.83
CA ASN A 34 4.01 -17.10 2.36
C ASN A 34 3.48 -18.09 3.42
N ALA A 35 2.57 -17.63 4.29
CA ALA A 35 1.97 -18.50 5.31
C ALA A 35 1.08 -19.58 4.67
N GLU A 36 0.29 -19.23 3.66
CA GLU A 36 -0.55 -20.18 2.91
C GLU A 36 0.29 -21.22 2.15
N GLN A 37 1.39 -20.79 1.52
CA GLN A 37 2.32 -21.70 0.85
C GLN A 37 2.96 -22.68 1.85
N ALA A 38 3.38 -22.19 3.02
CA ALA A 38 3.95 -23.03 4.07
C ALA A 38 2.93 -24.06 4.59
N LEU A 39 1.70 -23.63 4.83
CA LEU A 39 0.60 -24.52 5.23
C LEU A 39 0.33 -25.58 4.17
N SER A 40 0.20 -25.18 2.90
CA SER A 40 -0.02 -26.11 1.79
C SER A 40 1.11 -27.12 1.64
N SER A 41 2.37 -26.71 1.88
CA SER A 41 3.53 -27.61 1.84
C SER A 41 3.45 -28.67 2.93
N LEU A 42 3.10 -28.28 4.17
CA LEU A 42 2.91 -29.21 5.29
C LEU A 42 1.75 -30.18 5.03
N GLU A 43 0.62 -29.69 4.50
CA GLU A 43 -0.53 -30.54 4.15
C GLU A 43 -0.21 -31.50 2.99
N ALA A 44 0.66 -31.12 2.05
CA ALA A 44 1.16 -32.03 1.02
C ALA A 44 2.08 -33.12 1.61
N GLN A 45 3.00 -32.75 2.50
CA GLN A 45 3.87 -33.70 3.19
C GLN A 45 3.06 -34.69 4.04
N ARG A 46 2.05 -34.21 4.76
CA ARG A 46 1.14 -35.05 5.54
C ARG A 46 0.46 -36.10 4.66
N ARG A 47 -0.12 -35.69 3.53
CA ARG A 47 -0.74 -36.62 2.57
C ARG A 47 0.24 -37.65 2.02
N GLN A 48 1.48 -37.26 1.76
CA GLN A 48 2.52 -38.18 1.31
C GLN A 48 2.85 -39.23 2.37
N VAL A 49 2.94 -38.83 3.65
CA VAL A 49 3.21 -39.76 4.77
C VAL A 49 2.00 -40.67 5.02
N GLU A 50 0.77 -40.16 4.91
CA GLU A 50 -0.44 -40.99 4.97
C GLU A 50 -0.44 -42.06 3.88
N GLN A 51 -0.10 -41.68 2.65
CA GLN A 51 0.00 -42.61 1.54
C GLN A 51 1.10 -43.67 1.76
N GLN A 52 2.24 -43.29 2.37
CA GLN A 52 3.27 -44.27 2.75
C GLN A 52 2.75 -45.25 3.80
N LEU A 53 2.01 -44.76 4.80
CA LEU A 53 1.43 -45.58 5.86
C LEU A 53 0.38 -46.56 5.32
N GLU A 54 -0.47 -46.13 4.39
CA GLU A 54 -1.44 -47.01 3.70
C GLU A 54 -0.77 -48.12 2.89
N ASN A 55 0.40 -47.84 2.31
CA ASN A 55 1.16 -48.77 1.50
C ASN A 55 2.16 -49.64 2.28
N ALA A 56 2.24 -49.50 3.60
CA ALA A 56 3.26 -50.14 4.46
C ALA A 56 3.08 -51.67 4.66
N SER A 57 2.45 -52.37 3.71
CA SER A 57 2.26 -53.83 3.77
C SER A 57 3.61 -54.55 3.76
N GLY A 58 3.95 -55.22 4.85
CA GLY A 58 5.22 -55.95 5.03
C GLY A 58 6.33 -55.13 5.70
N GLU A 59 6.06 -53.89 6.11
CA GLU A 59 6.99 -53.12 6.93
C GLU A 59 7.02 -53.59 8.39
N SER A 60 8.13 -53.30 9.05
CA SER A 60 8.29 -53.58 10.49
C SER A 60 7.40 -52.67 11.34
N VAL A 61 6.94 -53.18 12.49
CA VAL A 61 6.16 -52.40 13.47
C VAL A 61 6.86 -51.08 13.85
N GLY A 62 8.19 -51.06 13.90
CA GLY A 62 8.98 -49.87 14.18
C GLY A 62 8.89 -48.79 13.09
N GLN A 63 8.84 -49.17 11.81
CA GLN A 63 8.67 -48.23 10.70
C GLN A 63 7.28 -47.60 10.71
N VAL A 64 6.24 -48.42 10.91
CA VAL A 64 4.86 -47.94 11.07
C VAL A 64 4.74 -46.96 12.25
N GLN A 65 5.38 -47.25 13.38
CA GLN A 65 5.40 -46.36 14.53
C GLN A 65 6.12 -45.03 14.24
N THR A 66 7.21 -45.09 13.47
CA THR A 66 7.94 -43.90 13.04
C THR A 66 7.08 -43.00 12.14
N LEU A 67 6.39 -43.58 11.16
CA LEU A 67 5.48 -42.83 10.27
C LEU A 67 4.33 -42.17 11.06
N ARG A 68 3.78 -42.86 12.07
CA ARG A 68 2.77 -42.28 12.96
C ARG A 68 3.29 -41.09 13.76
N LEU A 69 4.50 -41.18 14.31
CA LEU A 69 5.13 -40.07 15.02
C LEU A 69 5.34 -38.86 14.09
N VAL A 70 5.76 -39.11 12.84
CA VAL A 70 5.91 -38.05 11.84
C VAL A 70 4.57 -37.39 11.53
N LEU A 71 3.48 -38.15 11.41
CA LEU A 71 2.13 -37.60 11.21
C LEU A 71 1.71 -36.70 12.38
N GLU A 72 1.93 -37.13 13.62
CA GLU A 72 1.62 -36.32 14.81
C GLU A 72 2.40 -34.99 14.81
N GLN A 73 3.67 -35.01 14.43
CA GLN A 73 4.49 -33.80 14.31
C GLN A 73 3.99 -32.89 13.19
N LEU A 74 3.59 -33.45 12.04
CA LEU A 74 3.01 -32.70 10.93
C LEU A 74 1.66 -32.09 11.30
N ASP A 75 0.82 -32.80 12.05
CA ASP A 75 -0.46 -32.30 12.55
C ASP A 75 -0.26 -31.10 13.47
N GLN A 76 0.70 -31.17 14.39
CA GLN A 76 1.06 -30.02 15.23
C GLN A 76 1.61 -28.86 14.40
N GLY A 77 2.46 -29.15 13.40
CA GLY A 77 2.98 -28.16 12.46
C GLY A 77 1.87 -27.46 11.68
N ILE A 78 0.89 -28.21 11.16
CA ILE A 78 -0.27 -27.70 10.43
C ILE A 78 -1.14 -26.84 11.34
N HIS A 79 -1.39 -27.27 12.57
CA HIS A 79 -2.15 -26.47 13.55
C HIS A 79 -1.49 -25.10 13.79
N ASN A 80 -0.16 -25.10 13.99
CA ASN A 80 0.60 -23.87 14.16
C ASN A 80 0.56 -23.00 12.89
N ALA A 81 0.75 -23.60 11.71
CA ALA A 81 0.72 -22.90 10.42
C ALA A 81 -0.65 -22.28 10.13
N ARG A 82 -1.75 -22.95 10.47
CA ARG A 82 -3.11 -22.38 10.39
C ARG A 82 -3.28 -21.15 11.27
N THR A 83 -2.73 -21.21 12.49
CA THR A 83 -2.74 -20.05 13.41
C THR A 83 -1.97 -18.88 12.81
N VAL A 84 -0.79 -19.13 12.22
CA VAL A 84 0.01 -18.09 11.54
C VAL A 84 -0.75 -17.52 10.34
N CYS A 85 -1.42 -18.35 9.53
CA CYS A 85 -2.23 -17.88 8.41
C CYS A 85 -3.36 -16.94 8.90
N ALA A 86 -4.07 -17.32 9.96
CA ALA A 86 -5.14 -16.51 10.53
C ALA A 86 -4.62 -15.15 11.03
N LEU A 87 -3.47 -15.14 11.72
CA LEU A 87 -2.83 -13.91 12.19
C LEU A 87 -2.35 -13.01 11.04
N ALA A 88 -1.75 -13.61 10.00
CA ALA A 88 -1.32 -12.87 8.82
C ALA A 88 -2.52 -12.24 8.08
N ALA A 89 -3.62 -12.99 7.94
CA ALA A 89 -4.84 -12.49 7.33
C ALA A 89 -5.48 -11.36 8.13
N ALA A 90 -5.55 -11.50 9.47
CA ALA A 90 -6.03 -10.43 10.35
C ALA A 90 -5.17 -9.17 10.22
N THR A 91 -3.84 -9.34 10.21
CA THR A 91 -2.91 -8.21 10.01
C THR A 91 -3.12 -7.54 8.66
N ALA A 92 -3.28 -8.29 7.58
CA ALA A 92 -3.55 -7.73 6.26
C ALA A 92 -4.88 -6.96 6.22
N SER A 93 -5.91 -7.45 6.92
CA SER A 93 -7.19 -6.75 7.08
C SER A 93 -7.02 -5.40 7.81
N GLU A 94 -6.27 -5.36 8.90
CA GLU A 94 -5.98 -4.11 9.60
C GLU A 94 -5.20 -3.12 8.72
N LYS A 95 -4.27 -3.62 7.90
CA LYS A 95 -3.48 -2.78 6.99
C LYS A 95 -4.31 -2.19 5.85
N VAL A 96 -5.27 -2.94 5.30
CA VAL A 96 -6.16 -2.39 4.25
C VAL A 96 -7.09 -1.31 4.81
N GLU A 97 -7.59 -1.48 6.03
CA GLU A 97 -8.38 -0.44 6.71
C GLU A 97 -7.56 0.83 6.99
N ALA A 98 -6.32 0.66 7.45
CA ALA A 98 -5.41 1.78 7.68
C ALA A 98 -5.07 2.53 6.39
N LEU A 99 -4.84 1.80 5.28
CA LEU A 99 -4.63 2.38 3.95
C LEU A 99 -5.86 3.12 3.46
N ALA A 100 -7.06 2.54 3.59
CA ALA A 100 -8.30 3.18 3.19
C ALA A 100 -8.51 4.52 3.93
N LYS A 101 -8.24 4.55 5.23
CA LYS A 101 -8.30 5.78 6.02
C LYS A 101 -7.27 6.81 5.57
N ALA A 102 -6.03 6.40 5.31
CA ALA A 102 -4.98 7.31 4.81
C ALA A 102 -5.35 7.92 3.45
N SER A 103 -5.95 7.12 2.56
CA SER A 103 -6.44 7.58 1.27
C SER A 103 -7.57 8.60 1.40
N GLN A 104 -8.56 8.30 2.25
CA GLN A 104 -9.66 9.24 2.55
C GLN A 104 -9.15 10.58 3.12
N ASP A 105 -8.18 10.53 4.04
CA ASP A 105 -7.55 11.72 4.62
C ASP A 105 -6.84 12.56 3.55
N ARG A 106 -6.10 11.92 2.62
CA ARG A 106 -5.44 12.60 1.50
C ARG A 106 -6.47 13.24 0.58
N GLU A 107 -7.49 12.50 0.16
CA GLU A 107 -8.53 13.01 -0.73
C GLU A 107 -9.31 14.18 -0.13
N ALA A 108 -9.60 14.14 1.18
CA ALA A 108 -10.24 15.23 1.88
C ALA A 108 -9.37 16.50 1.85
N MET A 109 -8.05 16.35 2.04
CA MET A 109 -7.09 17.46 1.92
C MET A 109 -7.00 17.99 0.48
N GLU A 110 -6.95 17.12 -0.52
CA GLU A 110 -6.94 17.55 -1.93
C GLU A 110 -8.20 18.30 -2.33
N ARG A 111 -9.38 17.86 -1.87
CA ARG A 111 -10.64 18.57 -2.09
C ARG A 111 -10.63 19.99 -1.51
N VAL A 112 -9.94 20.21 -0.40
CA VAL A 112 -9.82 21.55 0.22
C VAL A 112 -8.76 22.41 -0.48
N LEU A 113 -7.65 21.81 -0.91
CA LEU A 113 -6.49 22.54 -1.44
C LEU A 113 -6.51 22.74 -2.95
N GLY A 114 -7.10 21.83 -3.72
CA GLY A 114 -7.19 21.90 -5.18
C GLY A 114 -7.78 23.24 -5.65
N PRO A 115 -9.00 23.60 -5.24
CA PRO A 115 -9.62 24.85 -5.65
C PRO A 115 -8.80 26.09 -5.24
N ARG A 116 -8.10 26.04 -4.09
CA ARG A 116 -7.27 27.16 -3.63
C ARG A 116 -6.01 27.32 -4.46
N ARG A 117 -5.39 26.22 -4.88
CA ARG A 117 -4.22 26.23 -5.78
C ARG A 117 -4.62 26.77 -7.14
N GLU A 118 -5.73 26.28 -7.70
CA GLU A 118 -6.27 26.76 -8.97
C GLU A 118 -6.57 28.27 -8.94
N GLN A 119 -7.20 28.75 -7.87
CA GLN A 119 -7.44 30.18 -7.68
C GLN A 119 -6.15 31.00 -7.58
N ALA A 120 -5.16 30.52 -6.82
CA ALA A 120 -3.88 31.19 -6.69
C ALA A 120 -3.11 31.25 -8.03
N GLU A 121 -3.15 30.16 -8.80
CA GLU A 121 -2.57 30.13 -10.15
C GLU A 121 -3.30 31.04 -11.12
N ALA A 122 -4.64 31.07 -11.09
CA ALA A 122 -5.44 31.96 -11.93
C ALA A 122 -5.13 33.44 -11.65
N LEU A 123 -5.04 33.82 -10.36
CA LEU A 123 -4.63 35.16 -9.97
C LEU A 123 -3.23 35.51 -10.46
N ARG A 124 -2.28 34.57 -10.35
CA ARG A 124 -0.92 34.77 -10.82
C ARG A 124 -0.88 34.98 -12.34
N ARG A 125 -1.56 34.13 -13.12
CA ARG A 125 -1.67 34.29 -14.58
C ARG A 125 -2.29 35.63 -14.98
N MET A 126 -3.32 36.07 -14.26
CA MET A 126 -3.95 37.36 -14.49
C MET A 126 -3.00 38.53 -14.20
N MET A 127 -2.21 38.44 -13.13
CA MET A 127 -1.19 39.46 -12.81
C MET A 127 -0.07 39.50 -13.84
N ASP A 128 0.42 38.33 -14.28
CA ASP A 128 1.46 38.21 -15.29
C ASP A 128 0.98 38.79 -16.63
N GLN A 129 -0.25 38.46 -17.06
CA GLN A 129 -0.87 39.03 -18.26
C GLN A 129 -1.01 40.56 -18.16
N LYS A 130 -1.47 41.08 -17.02
CA LYS A 130 -1.59 42.54 -16.82
C LYS A 130 -0.24 43.25 -16.93
N ALA A 131 0.82 42.64 -16.41
CA ALA A 131 2.17 43.20 -16.52
C ALA A 131 2.67 43.19 -17.98
N GLU A 132 2.39 42.13 -18.73
CA GLU A 132 2.72 42.06 -20.17
C GLU A 132 1.98 43.13 -20.98
N ASP A 133 0.68 43.32 -20.72
CA ASP A 133 -0.14 44.34 -21.37
C ASP A 133 0.35 45.76 -21.05
N GLU A 134 0.72 46.03 -19.80
CA GLU A 134 1.29 47.33 -19.37
C GLU A 134 2.60 47.63 -20.12
N VAL A 135 3.51 46.65 -20.21
CA VAL A 135 4.77 46.78 -20.97
C VAL A 135 4.52 47.00 -22.45
N ALA A 136 3.56 46.29 -23.04
CA ALA A 136 3.18 46.46 -24.44
C ALA A 136 2.63 47.86 -24.73
N MET A 137 1.78 48.39 -23.84
CA MET A 137 1.22 49.74 -23.95
C MET A 137 2.29 50.82 -23.81
N GLU A 138 3.26 50.67 -22.90
CA GLU A 138 4.40 51.59 -22.79
C GLU A 138 5.26 51.60 -24.04
N ARG A 139 5.55 50.43 -24.62
CA ARG A 139 6.29 50.31 -25.89
C ARG A 139 5.55 51.00 -27.04
N PHE A 140 4.24 50.77 -27.14
CA PHE A 140 3.41 51.41 -28.16
C PHE A 140 3.39 52.93 -28.01
N ARG A 141 3.26 53.44 -26.77
CA ARG A 141 3.28 54.88 -26.49
C ARG A 141 4.61 55.52 -26.90
N ARG A 142 5.74 54.90 -26.55
CA ARG A 142 7.08 55.37 -26.95
C ARG A 142 7.29 55.33 -28.47
N SER A 143 6.76 54.32 -29.16
CA SER A 143 6.81 54.26 -30.63
C SER A 143 6.05 55.44 -31.25
N LYS A 144 4.85 55.74 -30.75
CA LYS A 144 4.05 56.87 -31.25
C LYS A 144 4.67 58.24 -30.96
N GLU A 145 5.43 58.39 -29.88
CA GLU A 145 6.15 59.64 -29.56
C GLU A 145 7.41 59.84 -30.42
N ASN A 146 7.99 58.78 -30.98
CA ASN A 146 9.16 58.87 -31.86
C ASN A 146 8.81 59.00 -33.36
N ASP A 147 7.60 58.60 -33.76
CA ASP A 147 7.11 58.67 -35.15
C ASP A 147 6.28 59.93 -35.46
N GLY A 148 6.12 60.85 -34.49
CA GLY A 148 5.42 62.13 -34.63
C GLY A 148 6.34 63.32 -34.44
#